data_AF-A0A0F9G064-F1
#
_entry.id   AF-A0A0F9G064-F1
#
_cell.length_a   1.000
_cell.length_b   1.000
_cell.length_c   1.000
_cell.angle_alpha   90.00
_cell.angle_beta   90.00
_cell.angle_gamma   90.00
#
_symmetry.space_group_name_H-M   'P 1'
#
loop_
_entity.id
_entity.type
_entity.pdbx_description
1 polymer ?
#
loop_
_entity_poly.entity_id
_entity_poly.type
_entity_poly.pdbx_seq_one_letter_code
_entity_poly.pdbx_strand_id
1 'polypeptide(L)'
;AYEAYQTLHKLFTETDFDAEELTVVWQSINVENECHYCVPAHTGIAKMMKVSDDISDALRNETPLPTDKLEALRTFTVQMVRERGNLSEEQMKAFFDAGYGHRAVLDVILGLAQKTMSNYVNHVAETQVDEVFRPLAWQRSDTPLKV
;
A
#
# COMPACT_ATOMS: atom_id res chain seq x y z
N ALA A 1 1.07 2.44 -21.68
CA ALA A 1 1.38 1.80 -20.38
C ALA A 1 2.17 2.73 -19.46
N TYR A 2 3.38 3.18 -19.85
CA TYR A 2 4.20 4.07 -19.03
C TYR A 2 3.50 5.40 -18.63
N GLU A 3 2.95 6.13 -19.59
CA GLU A 3 2.21 7.39 -19.32
C GLU A 3 1.00 7.19 -18.40
N ALA A 4 0.28 6.07 -18.57
CA ALA A 4 -0.83 5.72 -17.68
C ALA A 4 -0.34 5.51 -16.25
N TYR A 5 0.74 4.75 -16.04
CA TYR A 5 1.34 4.57 -14.70
C TYR A 5 1.75 5.90 -14.06
N GLN A 6 2.41 6.78 -14.81
CA GLN A 6 2.81 8.11 -14.34
C GLN A 6 1.60 8.98 -13.98
N THR A 7 0.56 8.93 -14.80
CA THR A 7 -0.69 9.67 -14.58
C THR A 7 -1.40 9.17 -13.32
N LEU A 8 -1.54 7.85 -13.14
CA LEU A 8 -2.14 7.26 -11.95
C LEU A 8 -1.33 7.61 -10.69
N HIS A 9 0.00 7.57 -10.77
CA HIS A 9 0.87 7.98 -9.66
C HIS A 9 0.61 9.43 -9.25
N LYS A 10 0.63 10.36 -10.21
CA LYS A 10 0.33 11.78 -9.96
C LYS A 10 -1.04 11.95 -9.32
N LEU A 11 -2.08 11.38 -9.93
CA LEU A 11 -3.45 11.51 -9.45
C LEU A 11 -3.60 10.94 -8.04
N PHE A 12 -2.92 9.84 -7.71
CA PHE A 12 -2.96 9.26 -6.37
C PHE A 12 -2.26 10.16 -5.33
N THR A 13 -1.13 10.78 -5.66
CA THR A 13 -0.45 11.75 -4.77
C THR A 13 -1.20 13.07 -4.59
N GLU A 14 -2.21 13.34 -5.41
CA GLU A 14 -3.08 14.53 -5.34
C GLU A 14 -4.45 14.22 -4.68
N THR A 15 -4.62 13.03 -4.09
CA THR A 15 -5.81 12.67 -3.30
C THR A 15 -5.82 13.38 -1.95
N ASP A 16 -6.92 13.24 -1.19
CA ASP A 16 -7.04 13.82 0.15
C ASP A 16 -6.24 13.05 1.22
N PHE A 17 -5.56 11.96 0.85
CA PHE A 17 -4.70 11.20 1.76
C PHE A 17 -3.44 11.99 2.12
N ASP A 18 -3.10 11.98 3.41
CA ASP A 18 -1.81 12.50 3.86
C ASP A 18 -0.64 11.54 3.52
N ALA A 19 0.58 11.93 3.89
CA ALA A 19 1.77 11.14 3.62
C ALA A 19 1.75 9.74 4.28
N GLU A 20 1.14 9.62 5.45
CA GLU A 20 1.02 8.36 6.18
C GLU A 20 0.00 7.45 5.49
N GLU A 21 -1.17 7.99 5.11
CA GLU A 21 -2.22 7.27 4.42
C GLU A 21 -1.80 6.81 3.02
N LEU A 22 -1.11 7.66 2.25
CA LEU A 22 -0.49 7.28 0.96
C LEU A 22 0.49 6.11 1.14
N THR A 23 1.29 6.16 2.21
CA THR A 23 2.26 5.11 2.54
C THR A 23 1.57 3.81 2.91
N VAL A 24 0.52 3.87 3.73
CA VAL A 24 -0.28 2.71 4.13
C VAL A 24 -0.87 2.01 2.91
N VAL A 25 -1.54 2.75 2.01
CA VAL A 25 -2.14 2.13 0.81
C VAL A 25 -1.06 1.50 -0.07
N TRP A 26 -0.02 2.24 -0.44
CA TRP A 26 1.02 1.74 -1.33
C TRP A 26 1.75 0.53 -0.76
N GLN A 27 2.25 0.60 0.48
CA GLN A 27 3.02 -0.49 1.04
C GLN A 27 2.15 -1.71 1.36
N SER A 28 0.88 -1.53 1.77
CA SER A 28 -0.03 -2.66 1.99
C SER A 28 -0.21 -3.47 0.70
N ILE A 29 -0.42 -2.81 -0.44
CA ILE A 29 -0.55 -3.49 -1.74
C ILE A 29 0.77 -4.15 -2.15
N ASN A 30 1.89 -3.46 -1.96
CA ASN A 30 3.21 -3.99 -2.32
C ASN A 30 3.57 -5.24 -1.51
N VAL A 31 3.26 -5.24 -0.21
CA VAL A 31 3.48 -6.37 0.72
C VAL A 31 2.55 -7.52 0.36
N GLU A 32 1.26 -7.24 0.12
CA GLU A 32 0.28 -8.27 -0.23
C GLU A 32 0.60 -8.94 -1.58
N ASN A 33 1.13 -8.18 -2.54
CA ASN A 33 1.60 -8.70 -3.82
C ASN A 33 3.03 -9.27 -3.75
N GLU A 34 3.69 -9.26 -2.59
CA GLU A 34 5.07 -9.77 -2.42
C GLU A 34 6.06 -9.17 -3.44
N CYS A 35 5.96 -7.86 -3.69
CA CYS A 35 6.81 -7.22 -4.67
C CYS A 35 8.20 -6.88 -4.12
N HIS A 36 9.20 -7.65 -4.53
CA HIS A 36 10.60 -7.54 -4.08
C HIS A 36 11.23 -6.18 -4.35
N TYR A 37 10.79 -5.47 -5.38
CA TYR A 37 11.27 -4.12 -5.71
C TYR A 37 10.46 -3.03 -5.00
N CYS A 38 9.12 -3.13 -5.01
CA CYS A 38 8.28 -2.04 -4.56
C CYS A 38 8.29 -1.88 -3.04
N VAL A 39 8.42 -2.96 -2.26
CA VAL A 39 8.51 -2.84 -0.80
C VAL A 39 9.75 -2.02 -0.37
N PRO A 40 11.00 -2.36 -0.73
CA PRO A 40 12.16 -1.54 -0.36
C PRO A 40 12.10 -0.12 -0.92
N ALA A 41 11.68 0.07 -2.17
CA ALA A 41 11.58 1.39 -2.77
C ALA A 41 10.57 2.30 -2.03
N HIS A 42 9.39 1.78 -1.69
CA HIS A 42 8.38 2.56 -0.97
C HIS A 42 8.72 2.76 0.52
N THR A 43 9.52 1.90 1.14
CA THR A 43 10.12 2.19 2.45
C THR A 43 11.05 3.40 2.37
N GLY A 44 11.88 3.50 1.33
CA GLY A 44 12.73 4.67 1.09
C GLY A 44 11.94 5.94 0.80
N ILE A 45 10.88 5.84 -0.02
CA ILE A 45 9.98 6.97 -0.32
C ILE A 45 9.27 7.48 0.93
N ALA A 46 8.77 6.59 1.80
CA ALA A 46 8.14 6.98 3.06
C ALA A 46 9.09 7.82 3.94
N LYS A 47 10.37 7.41 4.05
CA LYS A 47 11.40 8.20 4.74
C LYS A 47 11.59 9.59 4.11
N MET A 48 11.61 9.69 2.77
CA MET A 48 11.71 10.98 2.06
C MET A 48 10.49 11.88 2.30
N MET A 49 9.31 11.27 2.46
CA MET A 49 8.06 11.95 2.83
C MET A 49 7.97 12.28 4.33
N LYS A 50 8.99 11.94 5.12
CA LYS A 50 9.07 12.14 6.59
C LYS A 50 8.00 11.37 7.37
N VAL A 51 7.53 10.24 6.82
CA VAL A 51 6.66 9.30 7.52
C VAL A 51 7.47 8.54 8.57
N SER A 52 6.89 8.28 9.75
CA SER A 52 7.56 7.53 10.81
C SER A 52 7.97 6.14 10.33
N ASP A 53 9.17 5.70 10.73
CA ASP A 53 9.63 4.33 10.48
C ASP A 53 8.68 3.31 11.11
N ASP A 54 8.00 3.63 12.22
CA ASP A 54 7.02 2.76 12.88
C ASP A 54 5.91 2.28 11.93
N ILE A 55 5.48 3.14 10.98
CA ILE A 55 4.45 2.80 10.00
C ILE A 55 5.00 1.82 8.96
N SER A 56 6.19 2.11 8.39
CA SER A 56 6.78 1.22 7.39
C SER A 56 7.19 -0.13 8.01
N ASP A 57 7.71 -0.13 9.22
CA ASP A 57 8.07 -1.35 9.93
C ASP A 57 6.83 -2.18 10.25
N ALA A 58 5.74 -1.56 10.69
CA ALA A 58 4.47 -2.26 10.91
C ALA A 58 3.88 -2.84 9.62
N LEU A 59 3.97 -2.13 8.50
CA LEU A 59 3.51 -2.59 7.19
C LEU A 59 4.35 -3.76 6.67
N ARG A 60 5.68 -3.65 6.75
CA ARG A 60 6.63 -4.68 6.27
C ARG A 60 6.58 -5.97 7.08
N ASN A 61 6.33 -5.85 8.38
CA ASN A 61 6.29 -6.97 9.32
C ASN A 61 4.87 -7.46 9.61
N GLU A 62 3.85 -6.85 9.00
CA GLU A 62 2.44 -7.19 9.18
C GLU A 62 1.99 -7.14 10.67
N THR A 63 2.56 -6.22 11.45
CA THR A 63 2.22 -5.96 12.87
C THR A 63 1.28 -4.76 13.00
N PRO A 64 0.59 -4.54 14.14
CA PRO A 64 -0.35 -3.41 14.28
C PRO A 64 0.26 -2.03 13.95
N LEU A 65 -0.50 -1.19 13.26
CA LEU A 65 -0.15 0.20 12.97
C LEU A 65 -0.34 1.11 14.20
N PRO A 66 0.30 2.30 14.24
CA PRO A 66 0.25 3.19 15.40
C PRO A 66 -1.14 3.76 15.74
N THR A 67 -2.09 3.74 14.80
CA THR A 67 -3.46 4.25 15.03
C THR A 67 -4.50 3.31 14.43
N ASP A 68 -5.66 3.23 15.09
CA ASP A 68 -6.81 2.44 14.61
C ASP A 68 -7.30 2.92 13.23
N LYS A 69 -7.16 4.23 12.94
CA LYS A 69 -7.53 4.79 11.64
C LYS A 69 -6.64 4.26 10.52
N LEU A 70 -5.32 4.28 10.70
CA LEU A 70 -4.39 3.72 9.71
C LEU A 70 -4.53 2.20 9.60
N GLU A 71 -4.81 1.51 10.71
CA GLU A 71 -5.08 0.07 10.71
C GLU A 71 -6.34 -0.29 9.90
N ALA A 72 -7.40 0.50 10.03
CA ALA A 72 -8.61 0.33 9.22
C ALA A 72 -8.32 0.56 7.72
N LEU A 73 -7.49 1.56 7.38
CA LEU A 73 -7.07 1.79 5.99
C LEU A 73 -6.25 0.63 5.43
N ARG A 74 -5.31 0.11 6.20
CA ARG A 74 -4.55 -1.09 5.82
C ARG A 74 -5.46 -2.28 5.61
N THR A 75 -6.31 -2.57 6.58
CA THR A 75 -7.24 -3.72 6.57
C THR A 75 -8.12 -3.67 5.32
N PHE A 76 -8.76 -2.53 5.09
CA PHE A 76 -9.59 -2.31 3.91
C PHE A 76 -8.81 -2.46 2.59
N THR A 77 -7.60 -1.91 2.53
CA THR A 77 -6.73 -2.02 1.34
C THR A 77 -6.37 -3.48 1.05
N VAL A 78 -6.03 -4.27 2.06
CA VAL A 78 -5.70 -5.69 1.91
C VAL A 78 -6.94 -6.51 1.51
N GLN A 79 -8.10 -6.24 2.11
CA GLN A 79 -9.37 -6.86 1.70
C GLN A 79 -9.68 -6.57 0.22
N MET A 80 -9.51 -5.31 -0.22
CA MET A 80 -9.69 -4.90 -1.63
C MET A 80 -8.79 -5.70 -2.58
N VAL A 81 -7.53 -5.94 -2.21
CA VAL A 81 -6.58 -6.77 -2.99
C VAL A 81 -7.06 -8.23 -3.04
N ARG A 82 -7.27 -8.84 -1.86
CA ARG A 82 -7.56 -10.28 -1.74
C ARG A 82 -8.90 -10.68 -2.36
N GLU A 83 -9.93 -9.86 -2.14
CA GLU A 83 -11.30 -10.13 -2.58
C GLU A 83 -11.62 -9.50 -3.93
N ARG A 84 -10.63 -8.83 -4.54
CA ARG A 84 -10.73 -8.20 -5.86
C ARG A 84 -11.90 -7.22 -5.92
N GLY A 85 -12.06 -6.45 -4.85
CA GLY A 85 -13.10 -5.44 -4.68
C GLY A 85 -14.51 -5.92 -4.35
N ASN A 86 -14.71 -7.22 -4.08
CA ASN A 86 -16.02 -7.77 -3.72
C ASN A 86 -16.21 -7.84 -2.19
N LEU A 87 -16.12 -6.69 -1.52
CA LEU A 87 -16.22 -6.61 -0.05
C LEU A 87 -17.66 -6.80 0.45
N SER A 88 -17.80 -7.34 1.65
CA SER A 88 -19.07 -7.45 2.37
C SER A 88 -19.56 -6.10 2.90
N GLU A 89 -20.85 -6.02 3.26
CA GLU A 89 -21.43 -4.83 3.89
C GLU A 89 -20.74 -4.49 5.22
N GLU A 90 -20.36 -5.52 6.00
CA GLU A 90 -19.65 -5.36 7.27
C GLU A 90 -18.25 -4.78 7.09
N GLN A 91 -17.51 -5.23 6.06
CA GLN A 91 -16.17 -4.70 5.75
C GLN A 91 -16.24 -3.24 5.30
N MET A 92 -17.20 -2.92 4.42
CA MET A 92 -17.47 -1.53 4.01
C MET A 92 -17.84 -0.66 5.21
N LYS A 93 -18.71 -1.17 6.09
CA LYS A 93 -19.13 -0.46 7.31
C LYS A 93 -17.95 -0.20 8.24
N ALA A 94 -17.08 -1.18 8.47
CA ALA A 94 -15.91 -1.02 9.34
C ALA A 94 -14.97 0.09 8.84
N PHE A 95 -14.77 0.20 7.52
CA PHE A 95 -13.97 1.27 6.93
C PHE A 95 -14.61 2.66 7.13
N PHE A 96 -15.93 2.75 7.00
CA PHE A 96 -16.66 4.00 7.24
C PHE A 96 -16.74 4.39 8.72
N ASP A 97 -16.89 3.42 9.62
CA ASP A 97 -16.88 3.65 11.07
C ASP A 97 -15.52 4.19 11.56
N ALA A 98 -14.42 3.89 10.84
CA ALA A 98 -13.09 4.45 11.09
C ALA A 98 -12.92 5.90 10.60
N GLY A 99 -13.96 6.49 9.99
CA GLY A 99 -13.98 7.88 9.55
C GLY A 99 -13.61 8.10 8.08
N TYR A 100 -13.43 7.03 7.29
CA TYR A 100 -13.30 7.13 5.84
C TYR A 100 -14.66 7.23 5.15
N GLY A 101 -14.67 7.73 3.92
CA GLY A 101 -15.88 7.87 3.12
C GLY A 101 -15.73 7.30 1.72
N HIS A 102 -16.78 7.43 0.92
CA HIS A 102 -16.79 6.93 -0.47
C HIS A 102 -15.64 7.47 -1.32
N ARG A 103 -15.16 8.70 -1.06
CA ARG A 103 -14.00 9.26 -1.76
C ARG A 103 -12.74 8.43 -1.50
N ALA A 104 -12.46 8.09 -0.25
CA ALA A 104 -11.32 7.27 0.13
C ALA A 104 -11.39 5.86 -0.49
N VAL A 105 -12.59 5.29 -0.66
CA VAL A 105 -12.77 4.02 -1.39
C VAL A 105 -12.27 4.14 -2.82
N LEU A 106 -12.66 5.19 -3.54
CA LEU A 106 -12.19 5.45 -4.91
C LEU A 106 -10.68 5.67 -4.97
N ASP A 107 -10.13 6.39 -3.99
CA ASP A 107 -8.69 6.66 -3.92
C ASP A 107 -7.89 5.37 -3.63
N VAL A 108 -8.38 4.47 -2.76
CA VAL A 108 -7.78 3.12 -2.57
C VAL A 108 -7.81 2.31 -3.87
N ILE A 109 -8.92 2.33 -4.61
CA ILE A 109 -9.03 1.64 -5.92
C ILE A 109 -8.02 2.21 -6.93
N LEU A 110 -7.84 3.53 -6.95
CA LEU A 110 -6.83 4.19 -7.77
C LEU A 110 -5.40 3.74 -7.39
N GLY A 111 -5.08 3.72 -6.10
CA GLY A 111 -3.81 3.23 -5.58
C GLY A 111 -3.57 1.75 -5.94
N LEU A 112 -4.62 0.92 -5.83
CA LEU A 112 -4.60 -0.49 -6.22
C LEU A 112 -4.31 -0.67 -7.70
N ALA A 113 -4.97 0.08 -8.58
CA ALA A 113 -4.72 0.03 -10.01
C ALA A 113 -3.26 0.41 -10.34
N GLN A 114 -2.77 1.51 -9.74
CA GLN A 114 -1.39 1.98 -9.91
C GLN A 114 -0.38 0.93 -9.44
N LYS A 115 -0.57 0.36 -8.24
CA LYS A 115 0.39 -0.58 -7.65
C LYS A 115 0.33 -1.95 -8.30
N THR A 116 -0.84 -2.41 -8.74
CA THR A 116 -0.94 -3.64 -9.56
C THR A 116 -0.08 -3.53 -10.82
N MET A 117 -0.14 -2.40 -11.54
CA MET A 117 0.73 -2.17 -12.70
C MET A 117 2.21 -2.26 -12.32
N SER A 118 2.63 -1.55 -11.26
CA SER A 118 4.04 -1.49 -10.88
C SER A 118 4.56 -2.81 -10.31
N ASN A 119 3.79 -3.49 -9.46
CA ASN A 119 4.18 -4.73 -8.83
C ASN A 119 4.35 -5.83 -9.88
N TYR A 120 3.38 -5.98 -10.78
CA TYR A 120 3.45 -7.01 -11.82
C TYR A 120 4.56 -6.75 -12.83
N VAL A 121 4.79 -5.49 -13.21
CA VAL A 121 5.94 -5.14 -14.06
C VAL A 121 7.25 -5.55 -13.38
N ASN A 122 7.40 -5.28 -12.08
CA ASN A 122 8.62 -5.64 -11.36
C ASN A 122 8.80 -7.14 -11.20
N HIS A 123 7.73 -7.90 -10.96
CA HIS A 123 7.79 -9.37 -10.97
C HIS A 123 8.23 -9.91 -12.33
N VAL A 124 7.57 -9.47 -13.41
CA VAL A 124 7.83 -9.98 -14.77
C VAL A 124 9.22 -9.60 -15.28
N ALA A 125 9.69 -8.39 -14.95
CA ALA A 125 10.99 -7.91 -15.37
C ALA A 125 12.14 -8.34 -14.44
N GLU A 126 11.82 -8.98 -13.30
CA GLU A 126 12.78 -9.29 -12.24
C GLU A 126 13.65 -8.08 -11.88
N THR A 127 13.01 -6.90 -11.80
CA THR A 127 13.72 -5.62 -11.67
C THR A 127 14.69 -5.65 -10.49
N GLN A 128 15.96 -5.34 -10.74
CA GLN A 128 16.95 -5.27 -9.67
C GLN A 128 16.66 -4.07 -8.76
N VAL A 129 16.76 -4.29 -7.45
CA VAL A 129 16.62 -3.21 -6.46
C VAL A 129 17.79 -2.23 -6.62
N ASP A 130 17.46 -0.95 -6.81
CA ASP A 130 18.44 0.14 -6.90
C ASP A 130 19.35 0.15 -5.67
N GLU A 131 20.62 0.51 -5.87
CA GLU A 131 21.66 0.44 -4.82
C GLU A 131 21.27 1.18 -3.54
N VAL A 132 20.61 2.34 -3.67
CA VAL A 132 20.13 3.16 -2.56
C VAL A 132 19.06 2.48 -1.70
N PHE A 133 18.32 1.51 -2.25
CA PHE A 133 17.26 0.79 -1.53
C PHE A 133 17.68 -0.62 -1.08
N ARG A 134 18.86 -1.12 -1.46
CA ARG A 134 19.37 -2.43 -1.00
C ARG A 134 19.41 -2.60 0.52
N PRO A 135 19.76 -1.57 1.33
CA PRO A 135 19.70 -1.69 2.79
C PRO A 135 18.28 -1.94 3.33
N LEU A 136 17.24 -1.71 2.53
CA LEU A 136 15.83 -1.90 2.86
C LEU A 136 15.26 -3.21 2.31
N ALA A 137 16.13 -4.11 1.84
CA ALA A 137 15.74 -5.43 1.32
C ALA A 137 14.72 -6.11 2.22
N TRP A 138 13.80 -6.84 1.60
CA TRP A 138 12.62 -7.36 2.27
C TRP A 138 12.24 -8.73 1.73
N GLN A 139 11.75 -9.57 2.65
CA GLN A 139 11.05 -10.81 2.37
C GLN A 139 9.85 -10.86 3.30
N ARG A 140 8.72 -11.37 2.81
CA ARG A 140 7.50 -11.49 3.60
C ARG A 140 7.68 -12.52 4.72
N SER A 141 7.01 -12.27 5.85
CA SER A 141 6.88 -13.22 6.94
C SER A 141 6.02 -14.42 6.53
N ASP A 142 6.28 -15.59 7.12
CA ASP A 142 5.43 -16.79 6.97
C ASP A 142 4.07 -16.67 7.69
N THR A 143 3.84 -15.58 8.41
CA THR A 143 2.58 -15.28 9.11
C THR A 143 1.93 -14.03 8.51
N PRO A 144 1.10 -14.17 7.46
CA PRO A 144 0.47 -13.03 6.82
C PRO A 144 -0.61 -12.39 7.72
N LEU A 145 -0.86 -11.10 7.47
CA LEU A 145 -1.91 -10.32 8.14
C LEU A 145 -3.27 -11.01 7.98
N LYS A 146 -4.00 -11.11 9.08
CA LYS A 146 -5.40 -11.54 9.09
C LYS A 146 -6.29 -10.32 8.99
N VAL A 147 -7.13 -10.29 7.97
CA VAL A 147 -8.11 -9.22 7.69
C VAL A 147 -9.49 -9.80 7.46
#